data_AF-A0A951LTH6-F1
#
_entry.id   AF-A0A951LTH6-F1
#
_cell.length_a   1.000
_cell.length_b   1.000
_cell.length_c   1.000
_cell.angle_alpha   90.00
_cell.angle_beta   90.00
_cell.angle_gamma   90.00
#
_symmetry.space_group_name_H-M   'P 1'
#
loop_
_entity.id
_entity.type
_entity.pdbx_description
1 polymer ?
#
loop_
_entity_poly.entity_id
_entity_poly.type
_entity_poly.pdbx_seq_one_letter_code
_entity_poly.pdbx_strand_id
1 'polypeptide(L)'
;MGSLSFRLAKALQSGRAERRLTRERILLDLLNKRAAARQAGLADLEAQLREQIRWALPVHEGGKEREADAATAPPRNGEGDQP
;
A
#
# COMPACT_ATOMS: atom_id res chain seq x y z
N MET A 1 -6.06 34.05 -23.69
CA MET A 1 -5.81 32.91 -22.78
C MET A 1 -7.01 31.97 -22.86
N GLY A 2 -6.79 30.76 -23.39
CA GLY A 2 -7.82 29.93 -24.03
C GLY A 2 -8.72 29.15 -23.08
N SER A 3 -9.94 28.86 -23.55
CA SER A 3 -10.98 28.04 -22.90
C SER A 3 -10.49 26.68 -22.39
N LEU A 4 -9.43 26.14 -22.99
CA LEU A 4 -8.79 24.88 -22.59
C LEU A 4 -8.20 24.94 -21.18
N SER A 5 -7.48 26.02 -20.85
CA SER A 5 -6.84 26.21 -19.54
C SER A 5 -7.89 26.35 -18.43
N PHE A 6 -9.00 27.01 -18.73
CA PHE A 6 -10.14 27.14 -17.80
C PHE A 6 -10.85 25.80 -17.54
N ARG A 7 -11.09 25.02 -18.60
CA ARG A 7 -11.70 23.68 -18.47
C ARG A 7 -10.79 22.74 -17.68
N LEU A 8 -9.49 22.79 -17.91
CA LEU A 8 -8.51 22.02 -17.16
C LEU A 8 -8.49 22.41 -15.68
N ALA A 9 -8.42 23.72 -15.37
CA ALA A 9 -8.46 24.20 -13.99
C ALA A 9 -9.75 23.79 -13.27
N LYS A 10 -10.91 23.91 -13.95
CA LYS A 10 -12.21 23.49 -13.41
C LYS A 10 -12.29 21.99 -13.14
N ALA A 11 -11.74 21.17 -14.04
CA ALA A 11 -11.67 19.71 -13.87
C ALA A 11 -10.72 19.30 -12.72
N LEU A 12 -9.61 20.02 -12.55
CA LEU A 12 -8.70 19.80 -11.42
C LEU A 12 -9.35 20.18 -10.09
N GLN A 13 -10.12 21.27 -10.06
CA GLN A 13 -10.83 21.71 -8.86
C GLN A 13 -11.92 20.71 -8.45
N SER A 14 -12.74 20.24 -9.41
CA SER A 14 -13.81 19.28 -9.13
C SER A 14 -13.26 17.89 -8.74
N GLY A 15 -12.20 17.42 -9.41
CA GLY A 15 -11.58 16.13 -9.11
C GLY A 15 -10.96 16.02 -7.71
N ARG A 16 -10.65 17.16 -7.05
CA ARG A 16 -10.12 17.22 -5.69
C ARG A 16 -11.20 17.33 -4.61
N ALA A 17 -12.37 17.89 -4.93
CA ALA A 17 -13.41 18.20 -3.94
C ALA A 17 -14.27 16.99 -3.53
N GLU A 18 -14.38 15.95 -4.37
CA GLU A 18 -15.31 14.82 -4.15
C GLU A 18 -14.64 13.51 -3.70
N ARG A 19 -13.31 13.41 -3.69
CA ARG A 19 -12.66 12.13 -3.39
C ARG A 19 -12.56 11.90 -1.89
N ARG A 20 -13.44 11.05 -1.34
CA ARG A 20 -13.15 10.34 -0.08
C ARG A 20 -11.86 9.54 -0.28
N LEU A 21 -10.82 9.91 0.46
CA LEU A 21 -9.51 9.29 0.36
C LEU A 21 -9.49 7.99 1.17
N THR A 22 -9.82 6.87 0.54
CA THR A 22 -9.56 5.55 1.11
C THR A 22 -8.12 5.15 0.87
N ARG A 23 -7.59 4.25 1.72
CA ARG A 23 -6.21 3.79 1.63
C ARG A 23 -5.90 3.13 0.28
N GLU A 24 -6.83 2.32 -0.22
CA GLU A 24 -6.74 1.66 -1.53
C GLU A 24 -6.68 2.68 -2.66
N ARG A 25 -7.48 3.75 -2.56
CA ARG A 25 -7.50 4.83 -3.56
C ARG A 25 -6.20 5.61 -3.58
N ILE A 26 -5.64 5.91 -2.41
CA ILE A 26 -4.34 6.58 -2.28
C ILE A 26 -3.24 5.71 -2.90
N LEU A 27 -3.21 4.41 -2.58
CA LEU A 27 -2.25 3.47 -3.16
C LEU A 27 -2.37 3.39 -4.68
N LEU A 28 -3.60 3.28 -5.20
CA LEU A 28 -3.86 3.27 -6.64
C LEU A 28 -3.35 4.56 -7.32
N ASP A 29 -3.63 5.73 -6.73
CA ASP A 29 -3.14 7.00 -7.26
C ASP A 29 -1.60 7.08 -7.23
N LEU A 30 -0.95 6.61 -6.17
CA LEU A 30 0.52 6.56 -6.08
C LEU A 30 1.13 5.63 -7.13
N LEU A 31 0.53 4.45 -7.35
CA LEU A 31 0.97 3.51 -8.39
C LEU A 31 0.82 4.10 -9.79
N ASN A 32 -0.30 4.74 -10.08
CA ASN A 32 -0.53 5.41 -11.37
C ASN A 32 0.48 6.55 -11.60
N LYS A 33 0.76 7.36 -10.57
CA LYS A 33 1.79 8.41 -10.62
C LYS A 33 3.18 7.81 -10.88
N ARG A 34 3.51 6.68 -10.25
CA ARG A 34 4.80 6.00 -10.47
C ARG A 34 4.92 5.49 -11.90
N ALA A 35 3.85 4.90 -12.44
CA ALA A 35 3.82 4.45 -13.84
C ALA A 35 4.04 5.62 -14.82
N ALA A 36 3.37 6.75 -14.58
CA ALA A 36 3.54 7.96 -15.38
C ALA A 36 4.96 8.54 -15.26
N ALA A 37 5.53 8.60 -14.05
CA ALA A 37 6.90 9.07 -13.83
C ALA A 37 7.93 8.19 -14.56
N ARG A 38 7.76 6.86 -14.49
CA ARG A 38 8.60 5.90 -15.22
C ARG A 38 8.49 6.07 -16.74
N GLN A 39 7.28 6.21 -17.26
CA GLN A 39 7.06 6.45 -18.70
C GLN A 39 7.68 7.77 -19.17
N ALA A 40 7.69 8.79 -18.31
CA ALA A 40 8.30 10.08 -18.60
C ALA A 40 9.82 10.14 -18.33
N GLY A 41 10.44 9.05 -17.86
CA GLY A 41 11.88 9.00 -17.54
C GLY A 41 12.29 9.82 -16.31
N LEU A 42 11.34 10.17 -15.43
CA LEU A 42 11.58 10.99 -14.23
C LEU A 42 12.09 10.12 -13.06
N ALA A 43 13.35 9.69 -13.14
CA ALA A 43 13.93 8.70 -12.22
C ALA A 43 13.87 9.10 -10.74
N ASP A 44 14.16 10.37 -10.41
CA ASP A 44 14.13 10.86 -9.03
C ASP A 44 12.71 10.83 -8.46
N LEU A 45 11.73 11.26 -9.26
CA LEU A 45 10.32 11.24 -8.88
C LEU A 45 9.82 9.79 -8.73
N GLU A 46 10.21 8.90 -9.63
CA GLU A 46 9.90 7.47 -9.53
C GLU A 46 10.45 6.88 -8.22
N ALA A 47 11.69 7.21 -7.86
CA ALA A 47 12.34 6.73 -6.65
C ALA A 47 11.60 7.21 -5.38
N GLN A 48 11.22 8.49 -5.33
CA GLN A 48 10.43 9.04 -4.22
C GLN A 48 9.06 8.37 -4.08
N LEU A 49 8.35 8.18 -5.20
CA LEU A 49 7.05 7.53 -5.21
C LEU A 49 7.14 6.06 -4.76
N ARG A 50 8.20 5.35 -5.17
CA ARG A 50 8.47 3.98 -4.72
C ARG A 50 8.66 3.91 -3.21
N GLU A 51 9.39 4.85 -2.61
CA GLU A 51 9.58 4.89 -1.16
C GLU A 51 8.27 5.17 -0.41
N GLN A 52 7.46 6.12 -0.90
CA GLN A 52 6.14 6.40 -0.33
C GLN A 52 5.22 5.17 -0.38
N ILE A 53 5.22 4.44 -1.49
CA ILE A 53 4.45 3.19 -1.63
C ILE A 53 4.95 2.14 -0.63
N ARG A 54 6.27 2.01 -0.45
CA ARG A 54 6.87 1.07 0.50
C ARG A 54 6.40 1.34 1.93
N TRP A 55 6.36 2.61 2.35
CA TRP A 55 5.86 2.99 3.68
C TRP A 55 4.35 2.78 3.85
N ALA A 56 3.59 2.88 2.76
CA ALA A 56 2.14 2.73 2.80
C ALA A 56 1.67 1.27 2.86
N LEU A 57 2.51 0.30 2.54
CA LEU A 57 2.17 -1.14 2.55
C LEU A 57 2.62 -1.79 3.87
N PRO A 58 1.75 -2.56 4.56
CA PRO A 58 2.19 -3.39 5.67
C PRO A 58 3.12 -4.46 5.12
N VAL A 59 4.40 -4.34 5.45
CA VAL A 59 5.35 -5.40 5.20
C VAL A 59 5.10 -6.45 6.28
N HIS A 60 4.33 -7.49 5.97
CA HIS A 60 4.34 -8.69 6.80
C HIS A 60 5.70 -9.34 6.58
N GLU A 61 6.64 -9.10 7.50
CA GLU A 61 7.84 -9.91 7.61
C GLU A 61 7.39 -11.32 7.98
N GLY A 62 7.16 -12.15 6.96
CA GLY A 62 6.62 -13.51 7.07
C GLY A 62 7.56 -14.49 7.76
N GLY A 63 7.96 -14.21 8.99
CA GLY A 63 8.92 -15.01 9.75
C GLY A 63 8.67 -15.09 11.26
N LYS A 64 7.86 -14.22 11.88
CA LYS A 64 7.71 -14.22 13.36
C LYS A 64 6.39 -14.78 13.91
N GLU A 65 5.34 -14.91 13.10
CA GLU A 65 4.04 -15.37 13.60
C GLU A 65 3.98 -16.89 13.83
N ARG A 66 4.83 -17.68 13.16
CA ARG A 66 4.85 -19.15 13.33
C ARG A 66 5.45 -19.62 14.66
N GLU A 67 6.23 -18.78 15.36
CA GLU A 67 6.88 -19.16 16.62
C GLU A 67 5.95 -18.95 17.84
N ALA A 68 5.01 -17.98 17.76
CA ALA A 68 4.03 -17.73 18.82
C ALA A 68 2.94 -18.82 18.90
N ASP A 69 2.51 -19.36 17.75
CA ASP A 69 1.55 -20.47 17.72
C ASP A 69 2.19 -21.82 18.11
N ALA A 70 3.48 -22.01 17.85
CA ALA A 70 4.20 -23.22 18.27
C ALA A 70 4.45 -23.27 19.79
N ALA A 71 4.62 -22.12 20.45
CA ALA A 71 4.83 -22.02 21.89
C ALA A 71 3.54 -22.20 22.73
N THR A 72 2.36 -22.16 22.10
CA THR A 72 1.05 -22.29 22.77
C THR A 72 0.48 -23.71 22.69
N ALA A 73 1.17 -24.65 22.06
CA ALA A 73 0.73 -26.05 22.05
C ALA A 73 0.81 -26.63 23.48
N PRO A 74 -0.31 -27.00 24.12
CA PRO A 74 -0.25 -27.67 25.42
C PRO A 74 0.47 -29.02 25.26
N PRO A 75 1.21 -29.48 26.29
CA PRO A 75 1.85 -30.79 26.24
C PRO A 75 0.77 -31.85 25.96
N ARG A 76 0.96 -32.61 24.88
CA ARG A 76 0.20 -33.83 24.65
C ARG A 76 0.62 -34.81 25.73
N ASN A 77 -0.13 -34.85 26.83
CA ASN A 77 0.02 -35.86 27.87
C ASN A 77 -0.12 -37.23 27.18
N GLY A 78 0.98 -37.96 27.15
CA GLY A 78 1.04 -39.32 26.64
C GLY A 78 0.20 -40.23 27.52
N GLU A 79 -0.52 -41.13 26.86
CA GLU A 79 -1.02 -42.37 27.44
C GLU A 79 0.12 -43.19 28.07
N GLY A 80 -0.24 -43.95 29.10
CA GLY A 80 0.63 -44.81 29.91
C GLY A 80 0.54 -44.37 31.36
N ASP A 81 -0.14 -45.06 32.27
CA ASP A 81 0.05 -46.47 32.55
C ASP A 81 -1.12 -46.96 33.42
N GLN A 82 -1.65 -48.15 33.13
CA GLN A 82 -2.48 -48.93 34.07
C GLN A 82 -1.55 -49.47 35.17
N PRO A 83 -2.07 -49.72 36.38
CA PRO A 83 -2.63 -51.06 36.63
C PRO A 83 -4.01 -51.07 37.30
#